data_AF-A0A484MVU9-F1
#
_entry.id   AF-A0A484MVU9-F1
#
_cell.length_a   1.000
_cell.length_b   1.000
_cell.length_c   1.000
_cell.angle_alpha   90.00
_cell.angle_beta   90.00
_cell.angle_gamma   90.00
#
_symmetry.space_group_name_H-M   'P 1'
#
loop_
_entity.id
_entity.type
_entity.pdbx_description
1 polymer ?
#
loop_
_entity_poly.entity_id
_entity_poly.type
_entity_poly.pdbx_seq_one_letter_code
_entity_poly.pdbx_strand_id
1 'polypeptide(L)'
;MASEIARICIQQLLKAVNSLIGLTGLLVVAYAHWKYSTSLESIGSPDENLNLWFLYASLCVAIALCLVACLGHAGAETANAYCLNSYLVLMFLLLLVEVHIGTFVFLNNDWKECIPEDPTGAIDEISDFIASNNGLCQWAGLLLMIIQSLCATLALLLHAIVEPMSNGVYDPISGRAPLLPTYVRLPFH
;
A
#
# COMPACT_ATOMS: atom_id res chain seq x y z
N MET A 1 25.11 12.27 -12.25
CA MET A 1 24.41 13.35 -11.51
C MET A 1 22.90 13.31 -11.73
N ALA A 2 22.39 13.45 -12.97
CA ALA A 2 20.95 13.45 -13.22
C ALA A 2 20.23 12.16 -12.79
N SER A 3 20.80 10.98 -13.06
CA SER A 3 20.26 9.68 -12.64
C SER A 3 20.21 9.50 -11.11
N GLU A 4 21.21 10.03 -10.41
CA GLU A 4 21.32 9.96 -8.95
C GLU A 4 20.25 10.83 -8.28
N ILE A 5 20.08 12.07 -8.76
CA ILE A 5 19.05 12.99 -8.28
C ILE A 5 17.66 12.39 -8.53
N ALA A 6 17.41 11.84 -9.73
CA ALA A 6 16.15 11.18 -10.06
C ALA A 6 15.85 10.02 -9.11
N ARG A 7 16.84 9.15 -8.83
CA ARG A 7 16.69 8.04 -7.88
C ARG A 7 16.28 8.53 -6.50
N ILE A 8 16.99 9.51 -5.95
CA ILE A 8 16.69 10.06 -4.62
C ILE A 8 15.27 10.66 -4.61
N CYS A 9 14.91 11.45 -5.63
CA CYS A 9 13.57 12.03 -5.74
C CYS A 9 12.47 10.96 -5.76
N ILE A 10 12.64 9.90 -6.56
CA ILE A 10 11.69 8.79 -6.66
C ILE A 10 11.58 8.05 -5.33
N GLN A 11 12.70 7.74 -4.67
CA GLN A 11 12.71 7.06 -3.37
C GLN A 11 11.98 7.89 -2.31
N GLN A 12 12.24 9.19 -2.23
CA GLN A 12 11.59 10.07 -1.24
C GLN A 12 10.08 10.20 -1.50
N LEU A 13 9.68 10.38 -2.77
CA LEU A 13 8.27 10.46 -3.13
C LEU A 13 7.54 9.15 -2.82
N LEU A 14 8.14 8.01 -3.17
CA LEU A 14 7.55 6.69 -2.92
C LEU A 14 7.43 6.42 -1.41
N LYS A 15 8.43 6.80 -0.60
CA LYS A 15 8.32 6.73 0.87
C LYS A 15 7.21 7.63 1.41
N ALA A 16 7.11 8.86 0.92
CA ALA A 16 6.10 9.81 1.39
C ALA A 16 4.68 9.29 1.11
N VAL A 17 4.40 8.82 -0.12
CA VAL A 17 3.09 8.29 -0.47
C VAL A 17 2.78 6.99 0.28
N ASN A 18 3.75 6.08 0.43
CA ASN A 18 3.53 4.85 1.20
C ASN A 18 3.33 5.10 2.70
N SER A 19 3.93 6.14 3.25
CA SER A 19 3.66 6.57 4.64
C SER A 19 2.22 7.05 4.81
N LEU A 20 1.69 7.82 3.83
CA LEU A 20 0.29 8.23 3.82
C LEU A 20 -0.65 7.03 3.70
N ILE A 21 -0.35 6.07 2.82
CA ILE A 21 -1.12 4.81 2.67
C ILE A 21 -1.11 4.03 4.00
N GLY A 22 0.04 3.91 4.65
CA GLY A 22 0.16 3.25 5.94
C GLY A 22 -0.65 3.94 7.04
N LEU A 23 -0.63 5.28 7.07
CA LEU A 23 -1.46 6.07 7.99
C LEU A 23 -2.95 5.84 7.74
N THR A 24 -3.38 5.82 6.47
CA THR A 24 -4.77 5.47 6.12
C THR A 24 -5.13 4.07 6.62
N GLY A 25 -4.25 3.06 6.42
CA GLY A 25 -4.45 1.72 6.95
C GLY A 25 -4.65 1.70 8.47
N LEU A 26 -3.79 2.41 9.22
CA LEU A 26 -3.88 2.51 10.67
C LEU A 26 -5.17 3.20 11.13
N LEU A 27 -5.63 4.24 10.43
CA LEU A 27 -6.90 4.91 10.71
C LEU A 27 -8.09 3.97 10.50
N VAL A 28 -8.08 3.15 9.45
CA VAL A 28 -9.14 2.15 9.21
C VAL A 28 -9.11 1.06 10.28
N VAL A 29 -7.94 0.60 10.74
CA VAL A 29 -7.84 -0.32 11.89
C VAL A 29 -8.44 0.31 13.14
N ALA A 30 -8.09 1.57 13.44
CA ALA A 30 -8.61 2.27 14.62
C ALA A 30 -10.14 2.44 14.55
N TYR A 31 -10.69 2.75 13.38
CA TYR A 31 -12.12 2.83 13.15
C TYR A 31 -12.80 1.47 13.35
N ALA A 32 -12.27 0.39 12.75
CA ALA A 32 -12.81 -0.96 12.90
C ALA A 32 -12.79 -1.42 14.36
N HIS A 33 -11.70 -1.14 15.07
CA HIS A 33 -11.59 -1.41 16.50
C HIS A 33 -12.62 -0.62 17.33
N TRP A 34 -12.77 0.69 17.06
CA TRP A 34 -13.76 1.52 17.74
C TRP A 34 -15.17 0.99 17.51
N LYS A 35 -15.55 0.73 16.26
CA LYS A 35 -16.87 0.20 15.91
C LYS A 35 -17.12 -1.18 16.53
N TYR A 36 -16.11 -2.06 16.55
CA TYR A 36 -16.17 -3.33 17.28
C TYR A 36 -16.45 -3.14 18.78
N SER A 37 -15.74 -2.21 19.43
CA SER A 37 -15.93 -1.95 20.86
C SER A 37 -17.34 -1.42 21.17
N THR A 38 -17.87 -0.53 20.34
CA THR A 38 -19.23 0.01 20.49
C THR A 38 -20.30 -1.05 20.24
N SER A 39 -20.10 -1.94 19.26
CA SER A 39 -21.01 -3.08 19.06
C SER A 39 -21.03 -4.01 20.27
N LEU A 40 -19.90 -4.23 20.94
CA LEU A 40 -19.81 -5.10 22.12
C LEU A 40 -20.64 -4.58 23.31
N GLU A 41 -20.75 -3.26 23.46
CA GLU A 41 -21.55 -2.61 24.50
C GLU A 41 -23.06 -2.72 24.27
N SER A 42 -23.48 -3.00 23.03
CA SER A 42 -24.89 -3.11 22.62
C SER A 42 -25.44 -4.54 22.68
N ILE A 43 -24.63 -5.55 23.04
CA ILE A 43 -25.00 -6.96 22.85
C ILE A 43 -26.05 -7.43 23.88
N GLY A 44 -27.22 -7.81 23.35
CA GLY A 44 -28.24 -8.62 24.02
C GLY A 44 -28.38 -10.05 23.49
N SER A 45 -27.65 -10.48 22.44
CA SER A 45 -27.76 -11.85 21.91
C SER A 45 -26.46 -12.41 21.29
N PRO A 46 -26.17 -13.72 21.41
CA PRO A 46 -24.95 -14.34 20.89
C PRO A 46 -24.83 -14.40 19.35
N ASP A 47 -25.93 -14.29 18.61
CA ASP A 47 -25.95 -14.50 17.16
C ASP A 47 -25.42 -13.28 16.36
N GLU A 48 -25.45 -12.06 16.94
CA GLU A 48 -24.92 -10.84 16.31
C GLU A 48 -23.40 -10.87 16.12
N ASN A 49 -22.66 -11.56 16.99
CA ASN A 49 -21.20 -11.64 16.91
C ASN A 49 -20.70 -12.33 15.63
N LEU A 50 -21.52 -13.20 15.02
CA LEU A 50 -21.11 -13.97 13.85
C LEU A 50 -21.32 -13.22 12.53
N ASN A 51 -22.12 -12.14 12.51
CA ASN A 51 -22.54 -11.46 11.28
C ASN A 51 -21.85 -10.10 11.03
N LEU A 52 -20.73 -9.83 11.70
CA LEU A 52 -19.95 -8.58 11.57
C LEU A 52 -19.04 -8.58 10.32
N TRP A 53 -19.55 -9.04 9.18
CA TRP A 53 -18.78 -9.20 7.95
C TRP A 53 -18.14 -7.87 7.48
N PHE A 54 -18.83 -6.74 7.67
CA PHE A 54 -18.33 -5.42 7.31
C PHE A 54 -17.04 -5.06 8.08
N LEU A 55 -16.98 -5.38 9.38
CA LEU A 55 -15.77 -5.18 10.18
C LEU A 55 -14.60 -6.02 9.65
N TYR A 56 -14.84 -7.29 9.35
CA TYR A 56 -13.80 -8.16 8.78
C TYR A 56 -13.32 -7.68 7.40
N ALA A 57 -14.23 -7.20 6.55
CA ALA A 57 -13.88 -6.61 5.26
C ALA A 57 -13.02 -5.35 5.44
N SER A 58 -13.41 -4.44 6.34
CA SER A 58 -12.65 -3.22 6.64
C SER A 58 -11.25 -3.52 7.20
N LEU A 59 -11.13 -4.55 8.04
CA LEU A 59 -9.85 -5.00 8.59
C LEU A 59 -8.96 -5.63 7.51
N CYS A 60 -9.54 -6.41 6.58
CA CYS A 60 -8.82 -6.97 5.45
C CYS A 60 -8.23 -5.85 4.56
N VAL A 61 -9.03 -4.82 4.24
CA VAL A 61 -8.56 -3.63 3.52
C VAL A 61 -7.42 -2.94 4.29
N ALA A 62 -7.59 -2.73 5.59
CA ALA A 62 -6.59 -2.07 6.42
C ALA A 62 -5.24 -2.83 6.45
N ILE A 63 -5.29 -4.16 6.58
CA ILE A 63 -4.10 -5.03 6.53
C ILE A 63 -3.44 -4.92 5.15
N ALA A 64 -4.21 -4.95 4.07
CA ALA A 64 -3.66 -4.80 2.71
C ALA A 64 -2.93 -3.46 2.54
N LEU A 65 -3.52 -2.35 3.01
CA LEU A 65 -2.89 -1.03 2.97
C LEU A 65 -1.59 -0.99 3.79
N CYS A 66 -1.58 -1.58 4.98
CA CYS A 66 -0.38 -1.71 5.79
C CYS A 66 0.72 -2.54 5.10
N LEU A 67 0.37 -3.66 4.45
CA LEU A 67 1.31 -4.48 3.71
C LEU A 67 1.92 -3.72 2.52
N VAL A 68 1.10 -3.00 1.76
CA VAL A 68 1.54 -2.13 0.67
C VAL A 68 2.50 -1.07 1.17
N ALA A 69 2.15 -0.38 2.27
CA ALA A 69 2.98 0.65 2.87
C ALA A 69 4.34 0.09 3.31
N CYS A 70 4.36 -1.05 4.01
CA CYS A 70 5.57 -1.71 4.46
C CYS A 70 6.47 -2.12 3.28
N LEU A 71 5.92 -2.78 2.26
CA LEU A 71 6.68 -3.21 1.08
C LEU A 71 7.15 -2.02 0.25
N GLY A 72 6.34 -0.97 0.12
CA GLY A 72 6.71 0.27 -0.56
C GLY A 72 7.85 1.00 0.13
N HIS A 73 7.80 1.11 1.47
CA HIS A 73 8.92 1.66 2.26
C HIS A 73 10.18 0.80 2.12
N ALA A 74 10.06 -0.52 2.30
CA ALA A 74 11.19 -1.43 2.17
C ALA A 74 11.80 -1.38 0.77
N GLY A 75 10.98 -1.40 -0.27
CA GLY A 75 11.41 -1.29 -1.67
C GLY A 75 12.08 0.04 -1.99
N ALA A 76 11.54 1.15 -1.49
CA ALA A 76 12.12 2.47 -1.68
C ALA A 76 13.44 2.67 -0.91
N GLU A 77 13.55 2.14 0.31
CA GLU A 77 14.76 2.25 1.15
C GLU A 77 15.88 1.35 0.65
N THR A 78 15.59 0.06 0.49
CA THR A 78 16.60 -0.96 0.20
C THR A 78 16.95 -1.03 -1.28
N ALA A 79 16.08 -0.49 -2.15
CA ALA A 79 16.15 -0.69 -3.59
C ALA A 79 16.20 -2.18 -3.98
N ASN A 80 15.65 -3.07 -3.14
CA ASN A 80 15.63 -4.51 -3.38
C ASN A 80 14.55 -4.87 -4.43
N ALA A 81 14.98 -5.52 -5.51
CA ALA A 81 14.12 -5.97 -6.60
C ALA A 81 12.93 -6.83 -6.10
N TYR A 82 13.15 -7.72 -5.12
CA TYR A 82 12.07 -8.57 -4.59
C TYR A 82 11.00 -7.76 -3.85
N CYS A 83 11.40 -6.82 -2.98
CA CYS A 83 10.45 -5.96 -2.26
C CYS A 83 9.66 -5.08 -3.22
N LEU A 84 10.34 -4.52 -4.22
CA LEU A 84 9.75 -3.65 -5.23
C LEU A 84 8.80 -4.41 -6.15
N ASN A 85 9.14 -5.63 -6.56
CA ASN A 85 8.26 -6.50 -7.35
C ASN A 85 7.03 -6.94 -6.55
N SER A 86 7.20 -7.35 -5.30
CA SER A 86 6.05 -7.68 -4.42
C SER A 86 5.13 -6.47 -4.22
N TYR A 87 5.69 -5.27 -4.03
CA TYR A 87 4.92 -4.02 -3.99
C TYR A 87 4.12 -3.80 -5.28
N LEU A 88 4.74 -3.97 -6.46
CA LEU A 88 4.08 -3.82 -7.76
C LEU A 88 2.94 -4.82 -7.96
N VAL A 89 3.14 -6.09 -7.58
CA VAL A 89 2.10 -7.12 -7.65
C VAL A 89 0.91 -6.75 -6.78
N LEU A 90 1.14 -6.32 -5.53
CA LEU A 90 0.05 -5.89 -4.64
C LEU A 90 -0.68 -4.66 -5.16
N MET A 91 0.06 -3.66 -5.67
CA MET A 91 -0.52 -2.47 -6.30
C MET A 91 -1.38 -2.84 -7.52
N PHE A 92 -0.96 -3.83 -8.31
CA PHE A 92 -1.76 -4.31 -9.43
C PHE A 92 -3.04 -5.05 -8.96
N LEU A 93 -2.93 -5.92 -7.95
CA LEU A 93 -4.10 -6.62 -7.40
C LEU A 93 -5.12 -5.64 -6.80
N LEU A 94 -4.67 -4.62 -6.07
CA LEU A 94 -5.54 -3.58 -5.56
C LEU A 94 -6.23 -2.79 -6.68
N LEU A 95 -5.53 -2.56 -7.79
CA LEU A 95 -6.11 -1.87 -8.95
C LEU A 95 -7.25 -2.69 -9.55
N LEU A 96 -7.07 -4.00 -9.67
CA LEU A 96 -8.13 -4.89 -10.16
C LEU A 96 -9.34 -4.90 -9.22
N VAL A 97 -9.10 -4.94 -7.91
CA VAL A 97 -10.16 -4.88 -6.89
C VAL A 97 -10.89 -3.54 -6.96
N GLU A 98 -10.17 -2.43 -7.08
CA GLU A 98 -10.76 -1.09 -7.19
C GLU A 98 -11.60 -0.94 -8.45
N VAL A 99 -11.09 -1.37 -9.61
CA VAL A 99 -11.87 -1.37 -10.86
C VAL A 99 -13.11 -2.24 -10.73
N HIS A 100 -12.98 -3.42 -10.12
CA HIS A 100 -14.11 -4.32 -9.93
C HIS A 100 -15.18 -3.70 -9.05
N ILE A 101 -14.80 -3.18 -7.87
CA ILE A 101 -15.71 -2.51 -6.94
C ILE A 101 -16.32 -1.25 -7.58
N GLY A 102 -15.51 -0.42 -8.22
CA GLY A 102 -15.98 0.81 -8.88
C GLY A 102 -16.99 0.49 -9.99
N THR A 103 -16.69 -0.50 -10.83
CA THR A 103 -17.64 -0.96 -11.87
C THR A 103 -18.92 -1.48 -11.24
N PHE A 104 -18.82 -2.28 -10.18
CA PHE A 104 -19.95 -2.84 -9.47
C PHE A 104 -20.84 -1.76 -8.83
N VAL A 105 -20.26 -0.79 -8.14
CA VAL A 105 -21.00 0.28 -7.45
C VAL A 105 -21.58 1.31 -8.43
N PHE A 106 -20.85 1.69 -9.49
CA PHE A 106 -21.27 2.78 -10.38
C PHE A 106 -22.09 2.33 -11.59
N LEU A 107 -22.01 1.06 -12.02
CA LEU A 107 -22.78 0.56 -13.17
C LEU A 107 -24.01 -0.27 -12.79
N ASN A 108 -24.06 -0.83 -11.58
CA ASN A 108 -25.22 -1.59 -11.12
C ASN A 108 -26.07 -0.70 -10.20
N ASN A 109 -27.28 -0.35 -10.64
CA ASN A 109 -28.19 0.49 -9.84
C ASN A 109 -28.63 -0.21 -8.53
N ASP A 110 -28.64 -1.55 -8.52
CA ASP A 110 -29.11 -2.36 -7.40
C ASP A 110 -27.95 -3.07 -6.69
N TRP A 111 -26.72 -2.51 -6.78
CA TRP A 111 -25.50 -3.10 -6.19
C TRP A 111 -25.63 -3.41 -4.70
N LYS A 112 -26.41 -2.60 -3.97
CA LYS A 112 -26.65 -2.75 -2.54
C LYS A 112 -27.40 -4.05 -2.21
N GLU A 113 -28.34 -4.46 -3.06
CA GLU A 113 -29.12 -5.70 -2.87
C GLU A 113 -28.26 -6.97 -3.01
N CYS A 114 -27.07 -6.84 -3.62
CA CYS A 114 -26.13 -7.94 -3.82
C CYS A 114 -25.18 -8.14 -2.62
N ILE A 115 -25.19 -7.24 -1.65
CA ILE A 115 -24.33 -7.29 -0.46
C ILE A 115 -25.15 -7.83 0.72
N PRO A 116 -24.60 -8.71 1.57
CA PRO A 116 -25.29 -9.15 2.78
C PRO A 116 -25.62 -7.97 3.70
N GLU A 117 -26.72 -8.09 4.46
CA GLU A 117 -27.13 -7.09 5.44
C GLU A 117 -25.98 -6.77 6.40
N ASP A 118 -25.70 -5.48 6.62
CA ASP A 118 -24.68 -5.00 7.55
C ASP A 118 -25.35 -4.57 8.87
N PRO A 119 -25.20 -5.34 9.96
CA PRO A 119 -25.79 -5.00 11.26
C PRO A 119 -25.27 -3.66 11.82
N THR A 120 -24.14 -3.17 11.32
CA THR A 120 -23.50 -1.95 11.82
C THR A 120 -24.08 -0.66 11.23
N GLY A 121 -24.90 -0.76 10.17
CA GLY A 121 -25.48 0.36 9.42
C GLY A 121 -24.47 1.18 8.61
N ALA A 122 -23.19 0.80 8.59
CA ALA A 122 -22.15 1.59 7.94
C ALA A 122 -22.28 1.57 6.41
N ILE A 123 -22.75 0.46 5.83
CA ILE A 123 -23.04 0.37 4.39
C ILE A 123 -24.17 1.33 3.99
N ASP A 124 -25.18 1.52 4.84
CA ASP A 124 -26.26 2.48 4.58
C ASP A 124 -25.75 3.91 4.52
N GLU A 125 -24.93 4.30 5.51
CA GLU A 125 -24.28 5.62 5.56
C GLU A 125 -23.41 5.88 4.31
N ILE A 126 -22.63 4.88 3.88
CA ILE A 126 -21.80 4.97 2.66
C ILE A 126 -22.67 5.10 1.41
N SER A 127 -23.72 4.29 1.31
CA SER A 127 -24.65 4.32 0.18
C SER A 127 -25.32 5.70 0.04
N ASP A 128 -25.80 6.27 1.14
CA ASP A 128 -26.44 7.59 1.15
C ASP A 128 -25.45 8.71 0.76
N PHE A 129 -24.20 8.59 1.21
CA PHE A 129 -23.13 9.51 0.80
C PHE A 129 -22.83 9.41 -0.70
N ILE A 130 -22.73 8.21 -1.26
CA ILE A 130 -22.49 8.00 -2.69
C ILE A 130 -23.67 8.54 -3.51
N ALA A 131 -24.90 8.26 -3.11
CA ALA A 131 -26.09 8.73 -3.81
C ALA A 131 -26.18 10.27 -3.83
N SER A 132 -25.83 10.92 -2.71
CA SER A 132 -25.83 12.39 -2.61
C SER A 132 -24.63 13.06 -3.32
N ASN A 133 -23.52 12.33 -3.52
CA ASN A 133 -22.27 12.88 -4.05
C ASN A 133 -21.68 12.09 -5.22
N ASN A 134 -22.51 11.45 -6.06
CA ASN A 134 -22.06 10.49 -7.08
C ASN A 134 -20.93 11.06 -7.98
N GLY A 135 -21.08 12.29 -8.47
CA GLY A 135 -20.04 12.94 -9.28
C GLY A 135 -18.70 13.08 -8.55
N LEU A 136 -18.72 13.51 -7.29
CA LEU A 136 -17.51 13.65 -6.47
C LEU A 136 -16.86 12.29 -6.19
N CYS A 137 -17.68 11.27 -5.92
CA CYS A 137 -17.22 9.90 -5.65
C CYS A 137 -16.53 9.28 -6.89
N GLN A 138 -17.09 9.48 -8.08
CA GLN A 138 -16.48 9.04 -9.34
C GLN A 138 -15.12 9.72 -9.59
N TRP A 139 -15.04 11.04 -9.41
CA TRP A 139 -13.77 11.77 -9.55
C TRP A 139 -12.74 11.34 -8.51
N ALA A 140 -13.17 11.10 -7.27
CA ALA A 140 -12.30 10.59 -6.21
C ALA A 140 -11.72 9.21 -6.56
N GLY A 141 -12.56 8.29 -7.05
CA GLY A 141 -12.11 6.98 -7.53
C GLY A 141 -11.14 7.09 -8.70
N LEU A 142 -11.43 7.95 -9.69
CA LEU A 142 -10.52 8.18 -10.81
C LEU A 142 -9.16 8.74 -10.36
N LEU A 143 -9.15 9.68 -9.39
CA LEU A 143 -7.92 10.22 -8.83
C LEU A 143 -7.11 9.15 -8.09
N LEU A 144 -7.78 8.26 -7.34
CA LEU A 144 -7.12 7.18 -6.61
C LEU A 144 -6.42 6.20 -7.59
N MET A 145 -7.12 5.78 -8.64
CA MET A 145 -6.58 5.00 -9.75
C MET A 145 -5.34 5.65 -10.40
N ILE A 146 -5.40 6.96 -10.67
CA ILE A 146 -4.29 7.71 -11.26
C ILE A 146 -3.09 7.71 -10.31
N ILE A 147 -3.28 8.05 -9.04
CA ILE A 147 -2.21 8.08 -8.04
C ILE A 147 -1.57 6.69 -7.90
N GLN A 148 -2.37 5.64 -7.82
CA GLN A 148 -1.91 4.26 -7.72
C GLN A 148 -1.05 3.86 -8.93
N SER A 149 -1.51 4.19 -10.15
CA SER A 149 -0.75 3.93 -11.39
C SER A 149 0.56 4.71 -11.46
N LEU A 150 0.58 5.96 -10.98
CA LEU A 150 1.78 6.78 -10.89
C LEU A 150 2.78 6.20 -9.90
N CYS A 151 2.32 5.74 -8.72
CA CYS A 151 3.18 5.07 -7.75
C CYS A 151 3.78 3.77 -8.30
N ALA A 152 2.99 2.96 -9.00
CA ALA A 152 3.50 1.77 -9.68
C ALA A 152 4.53 2.12 -10.76
N THR A 153 4.30 3.18 -11.53
CA THR A 153 5.25 3.66 -12.55
C THR A 153 6.56 4.15 -11.91
N LEU A 154 6.49 4.89 -10.80
CA LEU A 154 7.66 5.33 -10.05
C LEU A 154 8.45 4.14 -9.48
N ALA A 155 7.77 3.12 -8.96
CA ALA A 155 8.40 1.89 -8.50
C ALA A 155 9.08 1.13 -9.66
N LEU A 156 8.45 1.02 -10.83
CA LEU A 156 9.07 0.43 -12.02
C LEU A 156 10.31 1.22 -12.48
N LEU A 157 10.23 2.56 -12.47
CA LEU A 157 11.36 3.41 -12.82
C LEU A 157 12.51 3.24 -11.81
N LEU A 158 12.20 3.16 -10.51
CA LEU A 158 13.21 2.88 -9.49
C LEU A 158 13.86 1.51 -9.73
N HIS A 159 13.08 0.49 -10.08
CA HIS A 159 13.58 -0.84 -10.39
C HIS A 159 14.57 -0.79 -11.57
N ALA A 160 14.16 -0.14 -12.66
CA ALA A 160 14.96 0.00 -13.88
C ALA A 160 16.25 0.81 -13.69
N ILE A 161 16.27 1.76 -12.75
CA ILE A 161 17.49 2.53 -12.40
C ILE A 161 18.45 1.68 -11.56
N VAL A 162 17.93 0.80 -10.71
CA VAL A 162 18.73 0.02 -9.74
C VAL A 162 19.30 -1.27 -10.35
N GLU A 163 18.53 -1.95 -11.20
CA GLU A 163 18.93 -3.20 -11.86
C GLU A 163 20.29 -3.12 -12.61
N PRO A 164 20.57 -2.11 -13.46
CA PRO A 164 21.87 -1.99 -14.12
C PRO A 164 23.03 -1.71 -13.15
N MET A 165 22.77 -1.09 -12.00
CA MET A 165 23.79 -0.85 -10.97
C MET A 165 24.15 -2.13 -10.21
N SER A 166 23.19 -3.04 -10.00
CA SER A 166 23.44 -4.34 -9.37
C SER A 166 24.28 -5.26 -10.26
N ASN A 167 24.00 -5.28 -11.57
CA ASN A 167 24.70 -6.13 -12.54
C ASN A 167 26.11 -5.63 -12.89
N GLY A 168 26.41 -4.34 -12.74
CA GLY A 168 27.76 -3.79 -12.93
C GLY A 168 28.74 -4.07 -11.79
N VAL A 169 28.26 -4.56 -10.63
CA VAL A 169 29.10 -4.88 -9.46
C VAL A 169 29.44 -6.38 -9.40
N TYR A 170 28.72 -7.23 -10.13
CA TYR A 170 29.09 -8.63 -10.38
C TYR A 170 29.96 -8.74 -11.64
N ASP A 171 31.14 -8.10 -11.61
CA ASP A 171 32.24 -8.51 -12.48
C ASP A 171 33.04 -9.59 -11.71
N PRO A 172 32.92 -10.90 -12.04
CA PRO A 172 33.54 -11.98 -11.25
C PRO A 172 35.07 -12.02 -11.39
N ILE A 173 35.66 -11.09 -12.16
CA ILE A 173 37.10 -10.99 -12.41
C ILE A 173 37.67 -9.73 -11.72
N SER A 174 37.47 -9.60 -10.41
CA SER A 174 38.34 -8.74 -9.60
C SER A 174 38.52 -9.35 -8.21
N GLY A 175 39.23 -10.47 -8.18
CA GLY A 175 39.75 -11.09 -6.97
C GLY A 175 40.88 -10.27 -6.34
N ARG A 176 40.58 -9.06 -5.84
CA ARG A 176 41.45 -8.35 -4.90
C ARG A 176 40.64 -7.77 -3.75
N ALA A 177 40.58 -8.54 -2.67
CA ALA A 177 40.25 -8.02 -1.35
C ALA A 177 41.20 -6.87 -0.98
N PRO A 178 40.71 -5.73 -0.46
CA PRO A 178 41.57 -4.82 0.27
C PRO A 178 41.82 -5.44 1.64
N LEU A 179 43.02 -5.99 1.80
CA LEU A 179 43.55 -6.45 3.09
C LEU A 179 43.59 -5.28 4.08
N LEU A 180 43.33 -5.62 5.34
CA LEU A 180 43.33 -4.83 6.58
C LEU A 180 44.19 -3.54 6.60
N PRO A 181 43.75 -2.48 7.32
CA PRO A 181 44.53 -1.27 7.50
C PRO A 181 45.79 -1.59 8.31
N THR A 182 46.94 -1.27 7.72
CA THR A 182 48.27 -1.46 8.28
C THR A 182 48.42 -0.58 9.53
N TYR A 183 48.44 -1.19 10.71
CA TYR A 183 48.81 -0.52 11.95
C TYR A 183 50.29 -0.14 11.91
N VAL A 184 50.53 1.15 12.12
CA VAL A 184 51.83 1.81 12.27
C VAL A 184 52.68 1.15 13.39
N ARG A 185 53.96 0.86 13.11
CA ARG A 185 55.00 0.77 14.15
C ARG A 185 56.33 1.35 13.62
N LEU A 186 56.90 2.22 14.46
CA LEU A 186 58.01 3.17 14.30
C LEU A 186 59.39 2.61 13.88
N PRO A 187 60.31 3.46 13.39
CA PRO A 187 61.66 3.06 13.00
C PRO A 187 62.62 3.02 14.20
N PHE A 188 63.47 1.99 14.24
CA PHE A 188 64.78 2.04 14.90
C PHE A 188 65.84 1.86 13.82
N HIS A 189 66.54 2.95 13.47
CA HIS A 189 67.99 3.03 13.52
C HIS A 189 68.47 4.47 13.38
#